data_AF-A0A6A7VNN3-F1
#
_entry.id   AF-A0A6A7VNN3-F1
#
_cell.length_a   1.000
_cell.length_b   1.000
_cell.length_c   1.000
_cell.angle_alpha   90.00
_cell.angle_beta   90.00
_cell.angle_gamma   90.00
#
_symmetry.space_group_name_H-M   'P 1'
#
loop_
_entity.id
_entity.type
_entity.pdbx_description
1 polymer ?
#
loop_
_entity_poly.entity_id
_entity_poly.type
_entity_poly.pdbx_seq_one_letter_code
_entity_poly.pdbx_strand_id
1 'polypeptide(L)'
;MINEELKARFLAGECTEEELIALRDILKNSPEEKQELFKEEKLSDEFKAQFMPRTQLMLAEQRMQAKIREMKAEQQAEHHAHIIGMWRRAAAIAVVCLSEKPNLQRGILESDAPYSFSKFMK
;
A
#
# COMPACT_ATOMS: atom_id res chain seq x y z
N MET A 1 35.10 9.60 8.26
CA MET A 1 35.90 9.72 7.03
C MET A 1 35.74 8.48 6.20
N ILE A 2 34.88 8.59 5.19
CA ILE A 2 34.61 7.56 4.19
C ILE A 2 35.84 7.41 3.28
N ASN A 3 36.22 6.17 2.95
CA ASN A 3 37.25 5.90 1.95
C ASN A 3 36.73 6.28 0.55
N GLU A 4 37.50 7.03 -0.23
CA GLU A 4 37.16 7.41 -1.61
C GLU A 4 36.88 6.21 -2.51
N GLU A 5 37.56 5.08 -2.30
CA GLU A 5 37.32 3.85 -3.06
C GLU A 5 35.95 3.24 -2.70
N LEU A 6 35.60 3.23 -1.42
CA LEU A 6 34.29 2.76 -0.94
C LEU A 6 33.17 3.67 -1.44
N LYS A 7 33.41 4.97 -1.48
CA LYS A 7 32.52 5.98 -2.03
C LYS A 7 32.28 5.77 -3.52
N ALA A 8 33.34 5.54 -4.30
CA ALA A 8 33.23 5.25 -5.73
C ALA A 8 32.41 3.98 -6.00
N ARG A 9 32.67 2.89 -5.25
CA ARG A 9 31.88 1.64 -5.35
C ARG A 9 30.42 1.86 -4.98
N PHE A 10 30.15 2.66 -3.95
CA PHE A 10 28.79 3.01 -3.55
C PHE A 10 28.06 3.75 -4.68
N LEU A 11 28.69 4.79 -5.24
CA LEU A 11 28.14 5.55 -6.37
C LEU A 11 27.99 4.71 -7.64
N ALA A 12 28.79 3.66 -7.82
CA ALA A 12 28.66 2.70 -8.92
C ALA A 12 27.56 1.64 -8.68
N GLY A 13 27.11 1.47 -7.44
CA GLY A 13 26.19 0.39 -7.05
C GLY A 13 26.87 -0.98 -6.92
N GLU A 14 28.19 -1.01 -6.73
CA GLU A 14 29.04 -2.21 -6.69
C GLU A 14 29.49 -2.58 -5.28
N CYS A 15 28.90 -1.97 -4.25
CA CYS A 15 29.21 -2.32 -2.87
C CYS A 15 28.68 -3.71 -2.49
N THR A 16 29.50 -4.44 -1.74
CA THR A 16 29.11 -5.64 -1.00
C THR A 16 28.24 -5.29 0.22
N GLU A 17 27.57 -6.28 0.79
CA GLU A 17 26.70 -6.07 1.95
C GLU A 17 27.49 -5.57 3.17
N GLU A 18 28.70 -6.09 3.37
CA GLU A 18 29.62 -5.69 4.43
C GLU A 18 30.06 -4.23 4.28
N GLU A 19 30.33 -3.80 3.05
CA GLU A 19 30.69 -2.43 2.71
C GLU A 19 29.53 -1.44 2.93
N LEU A 20 28.30 -1.84 2.61
CA LEU A 20 27.11 -1.04 2.89
C LEU A 20 26.86 -0.91 4.40
N ILE A 21 27.13 -1.95 5.18
CA ILE A 21 27.05 -1.90 6.64
C ILE A 21 28.11 -0.94 7.19
N ALA A 22 29.36 -1.07 6.76
CA ALA A 22 30.45 -0.19 7.18
C ALA A 22 30.15 1.28 6.82
N LEU A 23 29.69 1.54 5.59
CA LEU A 23 29.29 2.87 5.13
C LEU A 23 28.16 3.43 5.99
N ARG A 24 27.10 2.65 6.26
CA ARG A 24 25.99 3.05 7.14
C ARG A 24 26.48 3.47 8.53
N ASP A 25 27.39 2.71 9.12
CA ASP A 25 27.88 2.99 10.46
C ASP A 25 28.79 4.22 10.52
N ILE A 26 29.57 4.48 9.46
CA ILE A 26 30.30 5.75 9.30
C ILE A 26 29.31 6.93 9.17
N LEU A 27 28.29 6.78 8.32
CA LEU A 27 27.28 7.81 8.05
C LEU A 27 26.38 8.14 9.24
N LYS A 28 26.20 7.20 10.19
CA LYS A 28 25.50 7.49 11.47
C LYS A 28 26.27 8.49 12.32
N ASN A 29 27.60 8.48 12.24
CA ASN A 29 28.47 9.28 13.09
C ASN A 29 28.88 10.61 12.46
N SER A 30 28.61 10.83 11.17
CA SER A 30 28.90 12.10 10.48
C SER A 30 27.75 12.51 9.54
N PRO A 31 26.86 13.43 9.99
CA PRO A 31 25.77 13.92 9.15
C PRO A 31 26.26 14.82 8.00
N GLU A 32 27.42 15.47 8.13
CA GLU A 32 28.02 16.27 7.05
C GLU A 32 28.49 15.37 5.90
N GLU A 33 29.26 14.31 6.18
CA GLU A 33 29.71 13.33 5.18
C GLU A 33 28.51 12.67 4.49
N LYS A 34 27.43 12.43 5.24
CA LYS A 34 26.16 11.95 4.70
C LYS A 34 25.59 12.90 3.67
N GLN A 35 25.48 14.18 4.01
CA GLN A 35 24.87 15.15 3.11
C GLN A 35 25.68 15.34 1.82
N GLU A 36 27.00 15.29 1.90
CA GLU A 36 27.88 15.33 0.73
C GLU A 36 27.74 14.09 -0.15
N LEU A 37 27.75 12.89 0.45
CA LEU A 37 27.59 11.63 -0.29
C LEU A 37 26.28 11.58 -1.08
N PHE A 38 25.15 11.99 -0.47
CA PHE A 38 23.85 12.00 -1.14
C PHE A 38 23.74 13.09 -2.24
N LYS A 39 24.48 14.21 -2.12
CA LYS A 39 24.56 15.19 -3.22
C LYS A 39 25.31 14.62 -4.41
N GLU A 40 26.40 13.91 -4.15
CA GLU A 40 27.19 13.25 -5.21
C GLU A 40 26.46 12.07 -5.85
N GLU A 41 25.75 11.26 -5.06
CA GLU A 41 24.86 10.20 -5.56
C GLU A 41 23.83 10.77 -6.52
N LYS A 42 23.16 11.86 -6.13
CA LYS A 42 22.19 12.54 -6.98
C LYS A 42 22.80 13.00 -8.30
N LEU A 43 23.98 13.62 -8.29
CA LEU A 43 24.66 14.05 -9.52
C LEU A 43 25.07 12.86 -10.40
N SER A 44 25.51 11.76 -9.79
CA SER A 44 25.85 10.51 -10.48
C SER A 44 24.61 9.91 -11.16
N ASP A 45 23.48 9.86 -10.46
CA ASP A 45 22.22 9.35 -11.00
C ASP A 45 21.67 10.23 -12.12
N GLU A 46 21.72 11.55 -11.98
CA GLU A 46 21.36 12.49 -13.04
C GLU A 46 22.24 12.31 -14.28
N PHE A 47 23.53 12.09 -14.09
CA PHE A 47 24.47 11.79 -15.17
C PHE A 47 24.12 10.46 -15.85
N LYS A 48 23.92 9.38 -15.09
CA LYS A 48 23.50 8.07 -15.62
C LYS A 48 22.18 8.15 -16.37
N ALA A 49 21.22 8.93 -15.88
CA ALA A 49 19.92 9.11 -16.50
C ALA A 49 20.00 9.73 -17.90
N GLN A 50 21.00 10.58 -18.17
CA GLN A 50 21.21 11.16 -19.51
C GLN A 50 21.57 10.10 -20.57
N PHE A 51 22.22 9.01 -20.16
CA PHE A 51 22.62 7.93 -21.05
C PHE A 51 21.64 6.75 -21.06
N MET A 52 20.63 6.76 -20.17
CA MET A 52 19.59 5.73 -20.19
C MET A 52 18.65 5.93 -21.38
N PRO A 53 18.42 4.90 -22.23
CA PRO A 53 17.45 4.99 -23.30
C PRO A 53 16.05 5.22 -22.76
N ARG A 54 15.38 6.30 -23.17
CA ARG A 54 14.00 6.65 -22.73
C ARG A 54 13.02 5.49 -22.84
N THR A 55 13.17 4.64 -23.85
CA THR A 55 12.33 3.45 -24.05
C THR A 55 12.45 2.45 -22.91
N GLN A 56 13.66 2.25 -22.36
CA GLN A 56 13.88 1.32 -21.24
C GLN A 56 13.27 1.85 -19.94
N LEU A 57 13.42 3.17 -19.68
CA LEU A 57 12.79 3.83 -18.54
C LEU A 57 11.26 3.72 -18.58
N MET A 58 10.66 4.02 -19.74
CA MET A 58 9.21 3.92 -19.93
C MET A 58 8.69 2.49 -19.70
N LEU A 59 9.41 1.48 -20.22
CA LEU A 59 9.02 0.08 -20.04
C LEU A 59 9.13 -0.35 -18.56
N ALA A 60 10.17 0.08 -17.85
CA ALA A 60 10.33 -0.18 -16.43
C ALA A 60 9.20 0.48 -15.61
N GLU A 61 8.88 1.73 -15.93
CA GLU A 61 7.78 2.46 -15.30
C GLU A 61 6.43 1.77 -15.54
N GLN A 62 6.13 1.37 -16.78
CA GLN A 62 4.90 0.64 -17.10
C GLN A 62 4.79 -0.68 -16.34
N ARG A 63 5.89 -1.44 -16.24
CA ARG A 63 5.93 -2.69 -15.46
C ARG A 63 5.67 -2.46 -13.98
N MET A 64 6.28 -1.43 -13.41
CA MET A 64 6.08 -1.07 -12.00
C MET A 64 4.63 -0.62 -11.75
N GLN A 65 4.08 0.23 -12.62
CA GLN A 65 2.69 0.68 -12.52
C GLN A 65 1.71 -0.48 -12.66
N ALA A 66 1.96 -1.44 -13.55
CA ALA A 66 1.13 -2.64 -13.70
C ALA A 66 1.06 -3.44 -12.39
N LYS A 67 2.21 -3.73 -11.76
CA LYS A 67 2.26 -4.42 -10.47
C LYS A 67 1.54 -3.65 -9.35
N ILE A 68 1.66 -2.33 -9.31
CA ILE A 68 0.95 -1.50 -8.33
C ILE A 68 -0.57 -1.62 -8.52
N ARG A 69 -1.06 -1.68 -9.76
CA ARG A 69 -2.49 -1.85 -10.05
C ARG A 69 -2.97 -3.23 -9.64
N GLU A 70 -2.19 -4.28 -9.91
CA GLU A 70 -2.50 -5.65 -9.49
C GLU A 70 -2.63 -5.74 -7.96
N MET A 71 -1.61 -5.28 -7.22
CA MET A 71 -1.64 -5.28 -5.75
C MET A 71 -2.82 -4.47 -5.18
N LYS A 72 -3.15 -3.33 -5.80
CA LYS A 72 -4.32 -2.53 -5.39
C LYS A 72 -5.63 -3.26 -5.66
N ALA A 73 -5.75 -3.97 -6.78
CA ALA A 73 -6.95 -4.74 -7.12
C ALA A 73 -7.13 -5.93 -6.16
N GLU A 74 -6.05 -6.64 -5.83
CA GLU A 74 -6.04 -7.71 -4.83
C GLU A 74 -6.47 -7.18 -3.46
N GLN A 75 -5.83 -6.11 -2.99
CA GLN A 75 -6.17 -5.48 -1.72
C GLN A 75 -7.61 -4.97 -1.68
N GLN A 76 -8.10 -4.42 -2.79
CA GLN A 76 -9.48 -3.95 -2.90
C GLN A 76 -10.47 -5.12 -2.89
N ALA A 77 -10.15 -6.25 -3.54
CA ALA A 77 -10.97 -7.45 -3.53
C ALA A 77 -11.05 -8.07 -2.13
N GLU A 78 -9.93 -8.15 -1.42
CA GLU A 78 -9.87 -8.60 -0.02
C GLU A 78 -10.69 -7.68 0.90
N HIS A 79 -10.50 -6.37 0.78
CA HIS A 79 -11.27 -5.39 1.55
C HIS A 79 -12.77 -5.50 1.27
N HIS A 80 -13.16 -5.66 0.01
CA HIS A 80 -14.55 -5.82 -0.38
C HIS A 80 -15.16 -7.11 0.17
N ALA A 81 -14.44 -8.23 0.09
CA ALA A 81 -14.87 -9.51 0.67
C ALA A 81 -15.03 -9.43 2.19
N HIS A 82 -14.11 -8.75 2.87
CA HIS A 82 -14.17 -8.53 4.32
C HIS A 82 -15.44 -7.74 4.71
N ILE A 83 -15.70 -6.62 4.03
CA ILE A 83 -16.87 -5.77 4.27
C ILE A 83 -18.17 -6.55 4.01
N ILE A 84 -18.28 -7.25 2.88
CA ILE A 84 -19.45 -8.10 2.58
C ILE A 84 -19.66 -9.15 3.66
N GLY A 85 -18.59 -9.82 4.10
CA GLY A 85 -18.67 -10.81 5.17
C GLY A 85 -19.18 -10.22 6.48
N MET A 86 -18.75 -9.00 6.81
CA MET A 86 -19.22 -8.28 8.00
C MET A 86 -20.71 -7.94 7.92
N TRP A 87 -21.16 -7.41 6.78
CA TRP A 87 -22.59 -7.13 6.56
C TRP A 87 -23.45 -8.38 6.58
N ARG A 88 -22.99 -9.50 6.00
CA ARG A 88 -23.70 -10.79 6.06
C ARG A 88 -23.86 -11.28 7.49
N ARG A 89 -22.81 -11.17 8.32
CA ARG A 89 -22.89 -11.52 9.75
C ARG A 89 -23.88 -10.61 10.49
N ALA A 90 -23.82 -9.31 10.28
CA ALA A 90 -24.76 -8.36 10.90
C ALA A 90 -26.21 -8.65 10.51
N ALA A 91 -26.48 -8.97 9.23
CA ALA A 91 -27.80 -9.34 8.75
C ALA A 91 -28.30 -10.66 9.38
N ALA A 92 -27.44 -11.67 9.49
CA ALA A 92 -27.78 -12.93 10.14
C ALA A 92 -28.16 -12.74 11.61
N ILE A 93 -27.40 -11.92 12.35
CA ILE A 93 -27.70 -11.58 13.75
C ILE A 93 -29.06 -10.86 13.84
N ALA A 94 -29.34 -9.90 12.96
CA ALA A 94 -30.61 -9.20 12.95
C ALA A 94 -31.80 -10.16 12.71
N VAL A 95 -31.67 -11.11 11.77
CA VAL A 95 -32.72 -12.11 11.49
C VAL A 95 -32.96 -13.01 12.71
N VAL A 96 -31.91 -13.50 13.37
CA VAL A 96 -32.03 -14.33 14.58
C VAL A 96 -32.70 -13.54 15.71
N CYS A 97 -32.23 -12.33 16.01
CA CYS A 97 -32.81 -11.48 17.06
C CYS A 97 -34.27 -11.08 16.81
N LEU A 98 -34.69 -10.99 15.54
CA LEU A 98 -36.09 -10.73 15.17
C LEU A 98 -36.95 -12.00 15.21
N SER A 99 -36.35 -13.17 14.95
CA SER A 99 -37.04 -14.48 14.96
C SER A 99 -37.21 -15.04 16.38
N GLU A 100 -36.32 -14.70 17.30
CA GLU A 100 -36.37 -15.12 18.72
C GLU A 100 -37.31 -14.28 19.59
N LYS A 101 -38.05 -13.33 19.03
CA LYS A 101 -39.14 -12.61 19.71
C LYS A 101 -40.52 -13.07 19.22
N PRO A 102 -40.99 -14.29 19.55
CA PRO A 102 -42.32 -14.76 19.13
C PRO A 102 -43.48 -14.05 19.87
N ASN A 103 -43.22 -13.26 20.92
CA ASN A 103 -44.27 -12.69 21.77
C ASN A 103 -44.48 -11.16 21.66
N LEU A 104 -43.80 -10.48 20.72
CA LEU A 104 -44.06 -9.05 20.46
C LEU A 104 -44.82 -8.79 19.14
N GLN A 105 -45.39 -9.82 18.52
CA GLN A 105 -46.24 -9.66 17.32
C GLN A 105 -47.75 -9.77 17.59
N ARG A 106 -48.19 -10.19 18.79
CA ARG A 106 -49.62 -10.20 19.12
C ARG A 106 -50.23 -8.81 19.41
N GLY A 107 -49.42 -7.76 19.49
CA GLY A 107 -49.87 -6.38 19.71
C GLY A 107 -49.85 -5.48 18.47
N ILE A 108 -49.43 -5.97 17.30
CA ILE A 108 -49.29 -5.17 16.07
C ILE A 108 -50.00 -5.84 14.88
N LEU A 109 -51.09 -6.57 15.14
CA LEU A 109 -52.03 -7.00 14.10
C LEU A 109 -53.23 -6.04 13.97
N GLU A 110 -53.16 -4.85 14.56
CA GLU A 110 -54.23 -3.84 14.49
C GLU A 110 -53.77 -2.43 14.08
N SER A 111 -52.54 -2.26 13.58
CA SER A 111 -52.15 -0.95 13.05
C SER A 111 -51.55 -1.07 11.66
N ASP A 112 -52.42 -0.76 10.70
CA ASP A 112 -52.18 -0.62 9.28
C ASP A 112 -50.86 0.10 8.96
N ALA A 113 -49.96 -0.57 8.23
CA ALA A 113 -49.02 0.13 7.36
C ALA A 113 -48.52 -0.77 6.22
N PRO A 114 -48.57 -0.31 4.94
CA PRO A 114 -47.81 -0.94 3.88
C PRO A 114 -46.42 -0.30 3.83
N TYR A 115 -45.47 -0.81 4.60
CA TYR A 115 -44.06 -0.42 4.42
C TYR A 115 -43.43 -1.25 3.29
N SER A 116 -43.49 -0.70 2.07
CA SER A 116 -42.78 -1.24 0.91
C SER A 116 -41.28 -1.02 1.02
N PHE A 117 -40.52 -2.12 0.95
CA PHE A 117 -39.06 -2.19 0.96
C PHE A 117 -38.40 -1.53 -0.27
N SER A 118 -39.18 -1.08 -1.26
CA SER A 118 -38.67 -0.54 -2.54
C SER A 118 -38.11 0.88 -2.47
N LYS A 119 -38.14 1.55 -1.31
CA LYS A 119 -37.65 2.94 -1.15
C LYS A 119 -36.19 3.05 -0.72
N PHE A 120 -35.53 1.95 -0.32
CA PHE A 120 -34.19 2.01 0.27
C PHE A 120 -33.04 1.69 -0.71
N MET A 121 -33.34 1.31 -1.95
CA MET A 121 -32.35 1.15 -3.01
C MET A 121 -32.53 2.20 -4.10
N LYS A 122 -32.18 3.45 -3.79
CA LYS A 122 -31.93 4.50 -4.78
C LYS A 122 -30.65 5.23 -4.41
#